data_AF-A0A7C5Z0Y2-F1
#
_entry.id   AF-A0A7C5Z0Y2-F1
#
_cell.length_a   1.000
_cell.length_b   1.000
_cell.length_c   1.000
_cell.angle_alpha   90.00
_cell.angle_beta   90.00
_cell.angle_gamma   90.00
#
_symmetry.space_group_name_H-M   'P 1'
#
loop_
_entity.id
_entity.type
_entity.pdbx_description
1 polymer ?
#
loop_
_entity_poly.entity_id
_entity_poly.type
_entity_poly.pdbx_seq_one_letter_code
_entity_poly.pdbx_strand_id
1 'polypeptide(L)'
;MFEILRGFKARSPHTWERYMEGINEAVEVMGPGKVGIHLIVGLGETEEEAVKLIQLMHDSGVETHLFSFYPEQGSVLEKWLRPPVSQYRRIQLARYLINNNLSRYEWMRFDLKGHIIDFGITSTELNDIIETGLPFVTSGCPGCNRPYANERPSEFPRNFPYIPRKQEIEKIKKQLSSYISIENNIDTLKKHLAMVYHHE
;
A
#
# COMPACT_ATOMS: atom_id res chain seq x y z
N MET A 1 -2.33 -6.83 12.96
CA MET A 1 -0.97 -6.54 12.42
C MET A 1 -0.22 -5.50 13.25
N PHE A 2 -0.82 -4.34 13.55
CA PHE A 2 -0.20 -3.25 14.33
C PHE A 2 0.48 -3.73 15.62
N GLU A 3 -0.24 -4.48 16.47
CA GLU A 3 0.31 -5.01 17.73
C GLU A 3 1.61 -5.82 17.60
N ILE A 4 1.79 -6.49 16.46
CA ILE A 4 2.96 -7.36 16.20
C ILE A 4 4.16 -6.53 15.75
N LEU A 5 3.95 -5.53 14.90
CA LEU A 5 5.04 -4.79 14.24
C LEU A 5 5.36 -3.43 14.89
N ARG A 6 4.41 -2.85 15.62
CA ARG A 6 4.52 -1.49 16.17
C ARG A 6 3.94 -1.35 17.58
N GLY A 7 3.09 -2.26 18.03
CA GLY A 7 2.50 -2.21 19.37
C GLY A 7 3.28 -3.01 20.40
N PHE A 8 2.57 -3.53 21.40
CA PHE A 8 3.18 -4.11 22.60
C PHE A 8 4.12 -5.30 22.29
N LYS A 9 3.76 -6.16 21.32
CA LYS A 9 4.60 -7.33 20.97
C LYS A 9 5.92 -6.94 20.28
N ALA A 10 5.99 -5.74 19.72
CA ALA A 10 7.24 -5.16 19.21
C ALA A 10 8.04 -4.43 20.31
N ARG A 11 7.68 -4.63 21.59
CA ARG A 11 8.27 -3.93 22.75
C ARG A 11 8.17 -2.41 22.64
N SER A 12 7.07 -1.93 22.05
CA SER A 12 6.80 -0.52 21.84
C SER A 12 5.63 -0.03 22.70
N PRO A 13 5.64 1.22 23.18
CA PRO A 13 4.53 1.79 23.94
C PRO A 13 3.36 2.25 23.07
N HIS A 14 3.44 2.09 21.74
CA HIS A 14 2.41 2.59 20.83
C HIS A 14 1.15 1.71 20.82
N THR A 15 -0.01 2.35 20.70
CA THR A 15 -1.31 1.68 20.48
C THR A 15 -1.95 2.19 19.20
N TRP A 16 -2.81 1.36 18.60
CA TRP A 16 -3.53 1.74 17.38
C TRP A 16 -4.48 2.91 17.64
N GLU A 17 -5.17 2.87 18.78
CA GLU A 17 -6.13 3.87 19.21
C GLU A 17 -5.47 5.24 19.31
N ARG A 18 -4.29 5.32 19.97
CA ARG A 18 -3.56 6.59 20.10
C ARG A 18 -3.07 7.12 18.75
N TYR A 19 -2.66 6.24 17.83
CA TYR A 19 -2.30 6.65 16.47
C TYR A 19 -3.48 7.28 15.74
N MET A 20 -4.65 6.65 15.83
CA MET A 20 -5.89 7.15 15.21
C MET A 20 -6.36 8.47 15.83
N GLU A 21 -6.30 8.59 17.17
CA GLU A 21 -6.57 9.86 17.86
C GLU A 21 -5.63 10.97 17.38
N GLY A 22 -4.32 10.70 17.30
CA GLY A 22 -3.35 11.69 16.85
C GLY A 22 -3.55 12.14 15.41
N ILE A 23 -4.01 11.23 14.53
CA ILE A 23 -4.39 11.57 13.16
C ILE A 23 -5.61 12.51 13.16
N ASN A 24 -6.65 12.20 13.94
CA ASN A 24 -7.85 13.02 14.02
C ASN A 24 -7.56 14.41 14.62
N GLU A 25 -6.76 14.47 15.69
CA GLU A 25 -6.26 15.72 16.30
C GLU A 25 -5.51 16.56 15.25
N ALA A 26 -4.63 15.94 14.45
CA ALA A 26 -3.91 16.64 13.40
C ALA A 26 -4.84 17.17 12.31
N VAL A 27 -5.87 16.41 11.91
CA VAL A 27 -6.86 16.86 10.93
C VAL A 27 -7.69 18.02 11.47
N GLU A 28 -8.09 17.98 12.74
CA GLU A 28 -8.82 19.07 13.40
C GLU A 28 -8.02 20.38 13.37
N VAL A 29 -6.72 20.31 13.65
CA VAL A 29 -5.83 21.48 13.69
C VAL A 29 -5.44 21.98 12.29
N MET A 30 -5.05 21.08 11.39
CA MET A 30 -4.48 21.44 10.09
C MET A 30 -5.55 21.65 9.01
N GLY A 31 -6.68 20.97 9.15
CA GLY A 31 -7.76 20.86 8.19
C GLY A 31 -7.64 19.66 7.23
N PRO A 32 -8.75 19.22 6.61
CA PRO A 32 -8.77 18.11 5.66
C PRO A 32 -7.82 18.30 4.48
N GLY A 33 -7.22 17.21 4.01
CA GLY A 33 -6.28 17.18 2.88
C GLY A 33 -4.89 17.71 3.20
N LYS A 34 -4.63 18.15 4.45
CA LYS A 34 -3.32 18.65 4.88
C LYS A 34 -2.54 17.71 5.80
N VAL A 35 -3.15 16.58 6.15
CA VAL A 35 -2.51 15.51 6.93
C VAL A 35 -2.27 14.33 6.00
N GLY A 36 -1.05 13.80 6.00
CA GLY A 36 -0.67 12.66 5.19
C GLY A 36 -0.13 11.52 6.05
N ILE A 37 -0.49 10.28 5.70
CA ILE A 37 0.10 9.09 6.29
C ILE A 37 0.80 8.23 5.24
N HIS A 38 1.80 7.47 5.68
CA HIS A 38 2.49 6.50 4.83
C HIS A 38 2.06 5.09 5.20
N LEU A 39 1.55 4.36 4.21
CA LEU A 39 1.15 2.97 4.32
C LEU A 39 2.17 2.10 3.58
N ILE A 40 2.65 1.07 4.25
CA ILE A 40 3.58 0.09 3.67
C ILE A 40 2.76 -1.14 3.28
N VAL A 41 2.80 -1.49 2.00
CA VAL A 41 2.20 -2.71 1.47
C VAL A 41 3.21 -3.85 1.53
N GLY A 42 2.78 -5.02 1.97
CA GLY A 42 3.53 -6.26 2.00
C GLY A 42 4.03 -6.69 3.38
N LEU A 43 3.46 -6.14 4.44
CA LEU A 43 3.81 -6.49 5.82
C LEU A 43 3.02 -7.70 6.34
N GLY A 44 1.95 -8.10 5.65
CA GLY A 44 1.14 -9.26 6.03
C GLY A 44 -0.34 -9.12 5.71
N GLU A 45 -0.75 -7.94 5.24
CA GLU A 45 -2.12 -7.57 4.94
C GLU A 45 -2.61 -8.08 3.58
N THR A 46 -3.92 -8.28 3.49
CA THR A 46 -4.60 -8.48 2.20
C THR A 46 -4.83 -7.15 1.47
N GLU A 47 -5.19 -7.21 0.19
CA GLU A 47 -5.56 -6.01 -0.56
C GLU A 47 -6.83 -5.38 0.02
N GLU A 48 -7.78 -6.20 0.44
CA GLU A 48 -8.99 -5.75 1.13
C GLU A 48 -8.69 -4.96 2.41
N GLU A 49 -7.83 -5.48 3.29
CA GLU A 49 -7.43 -4.80 4.53
C GLU A 49 -6.74 -3.47 4.25
N ALA A 50 -5.85 -3.44 3.24
CA ALA A 50 -5.17 -2.22 2.83
C ALA A 50 -6.14 -1.18 2.28
N VAL A 51 -7.04 -1.55 1.36
CA VAL A 51 -8.01 -0.65 0.75
C VAL A 51 -9.03 -0.14 1.77
N LYS A 52 -9.48 -0.99 2.69
CA LYS A 52 -10.37 -0.58 3.78
C LYS A 52 -9.74 0.49 4.66
N LEU A 53 -8.46 0.34 5.00
CA LEU A 53 -7.74 1.36 5.75
C LEU A 53 -7.56 2.65 4.92
N ILE A 54 -7.26 2.54 3.63
CA ILE A 54 -7.17 3.70 2.74
C ILE A 54 -8.49 4.47 2.71
N GLN A 55 -9.63 3.78 2.58
CA GLN A 55 -10.95 4.42 2.62
C GLN A 55 -11.20 5.13 3.94
N LEU A 56 -10.92 4.46 5.07
CA LEU A 56 -11.10 5.04 6.40
C LEU A 56 -10.29 6.34 6.54
N MET A 57 -9.05 6.37 6.06
CA MET A 57 -8.19 7.55 6.12
C MET A 57 -8.69 8.67 5.22
N HIS A 58 -9.08 8.32 3.99
CA HIS A 58 -9.66 9.28 3.06
C HIS A 58 -10.94 9.93 3.62
N ASP A 59 -11.83 9.14 4.24
CA ASP A 59 -13.05 9.65 4.86
C ASP A 59 -12.76 10.56 6.07
N SER A 60 -11.66 10.32 6.78
CA SER A 60 -11.14 11.21 7.83
C SER A 60 -10.41 12.46 7.28
N GLY A 61 -10.40 12.68 5.97
CA GLY A 61 -9.72 13.84 5.37
C GLY A 61 -8.20 13.72 5.35
N VAL A 62 -7.66 12.50 5.39
CA VAL A 62 -6.22 12.21 5.42
C VAL A 62 -5.76 11.70 4.06
N GLU A 63 -4.69 12.28 3.54
CA GLU A 63 -4.01 11.79 2.35
C GLU A 63 -3.21 10.52 2.68
N THR A 64 -3.38 9.48 1.88
CA THR A 64 -2.57 8.27 2.00
C THR A 64 -1.42 8.33 1.00
N HIS A 65 -0.26 7.76 1.32
CA HIS A 65 0.82 7.50 0.36
C HIS A 65 1.34 6.08 0.54
N LEU A 66 1.73 5.44 -0.57
CA LEU A 66 2.10 4.02 -0.58
C LEU A 66 3.60 3.82 -0.75
N PHE A 67 4.11 2.89 0.04
CA PHE A 67 5.39 2.24 -0.15
C PHE A 67 5.17 0.75 -0.33
N SER A 68 5.94 0.12 -1.21
CA SER A 68 6.05 -1.33 -1.24
C SER A 68 7.16 -1.72 -0.29
N PHE A 69 6.90 -2.68 0.60
CA PHE A 69 7.90 -3.18 1.53
C PHE A 69 9.16 -3.61 0.77
N TYR A 70 10.31 -3.20 1.31
CA TYR A 70 11.64 -3.54 0.84
C TYR A 70 12.45 -4.03 2.05
N PRO A 71 13.03 -5.25 2.01
CA PRO A 71 13.76 -5.82 3.15
C PRO A 71 15.10 -5.12 3.28
N GLU A 72 15.29 -4.40 4.37
CA GLU A 72 16.53 -3.68 4.67
C GLU A 72 17.50 -4.62 5.42
N GLN A 73 18.77 -4.61 5.00
CA GLN A 73 19.80 -5.45 5.59
C GLN A 73 19.99 -5.12 7.07
N GLY A 74 20.06 -6.13 7.94
CA GLY A 74 20.22 -5.95 9.38
C GLY A 74 18.94 -5.54 10.11
N SER A 75 17.80 -5.44 9.42
CA SER A 75 16.49 -5.26 10.08
C SER A 75 15.90 -6.61 10.52
N VAL A 76 14.98 -6.59 11.49
CA VAL A 76 14.20 -7.78 11.92
C VAL A 76 13.46 -8.43 10.75
N LEU A 77 13.13 -7.65 9.72
CA LEU A 77 12.44 -8.10 8.52
C LEU A 77 13.37 -8.24 7.30
N GLU A 78 14.69 -8.36 7.48
CA GLU A 78 15.64 -8.45 6.36
C GLU A 78 15.39 -9.67 5.44
N LYS A 79 14.86 -10.78 5.99
CA LYS A 79 14.50 -11.99 5.24
C LYS A 79 13.01 -12.09 4.96
N TRP A 80 12.24 -11.06 5.29
CA TRP A 80 10.81 -11.03 5.00
C TRP A 80 10.56 -10.84 3.51
N LEU A 81 9.52 -11.50 3.00
CA LEU A 81 9.21 -11.50 1.58
C LEU A 81 8.63 -10.14 1.15
N ARG A 82 9.07 -9.65 -0.01
CA ARG A 82 8.46 -8.49 -0.67
C ARG A 82 7.07 -8.85 -1.19
N PRO A 83 6.13 -7.89 -1.23
CA PRO A 83 4.82 -8.15 -1.83
C PRO A 83 4.98 -8.46 -3.32
N PRO A 84 4.17 -9.39 -3.87
CA PRO A 84 4.00 -9.52 -5.30
C PRO A 84 3.73 -8.15 -5.93
N VAL A 85 4.38 -7.85 -7.06
CA VAL A 85 4.19 -6.54 -7.71
C VAL A 85 2.72 -6.32 -8.09
N SER A 86 2.00 -7.39 -8.44
CA SER A 86 0.59 -7.32 -8.80
C SER A 86 -0.32 -6.89 -7.64
N GLN A 87 -0.07 -7.40 -6.43
CA GLN A 87 -0.74 -6.95 -5.21
C GLN A 87 -0.56 -5.43 -5.04
N TYR A 88 0.70 -4.98 -5.15
CA TYR A 88 1.01 -3.56 -5.02
C TYR A 88 0.34 -2.71 -6.10
N ARG A 89 0.33 -3.16 -7.36
CA ARG A 89 -0.35 -2.45 -8.47
C ARG A 89 -1.85 -2.28 -8.23
N ARG A 90 -2.53 -3.32 -7.75
CA ARG A 90 -3.96 -3.26 -7.45
C ARG A 90 -4.26 -2.28 -6.31
N ILE A 91 -3.45 -2.27 -5.26
CA ILE A 91 -3.60 -1.30 -4.15
C ILE A 91 -3.27 0.14 -4.62
N GLN A 92 -2.25 0.34 -5.46
CA GLN A 92 -1.97 1.65 -6.07
C GLN A 92 -3.18 2.19 -6.84
N LEU A 93 -3.80 1.33 -7.64
CA LEU A 93 -4.98 1.69 -8.42
C LEU A 93 -6.17 2.00 -7.52
N ALA A 94 -6.46 1.15 -6.53
CA ALA A 94 -7.54 1.36 -5.58
C ALA A 94 -7.38 2.68 -4.80
N ARG A 95 -6.16 2.96 -4.30
CA ARG A 95 -5.85 4.23 -3.64
C ARG A 95 -6.13 5.41 -4.55
N TYR A 96 -5.66 5.36 -5.80
CA TYR A 96 -5.86 6.48 -6.73
C TYR A 96 -7.35 6.75 -6.94
N LEU A 97 -8.16 5.70 -7.11
CA LEU A 97 -9.60 5.85 -7.26
C LEU A 97 -10.27 6.47 -6.02
N ILE A 98 -9.88 6.01 -4.82
CA ILE A 98 -10.41 6.53 -3.56
C ILE A 98 -10.03 8.00 -3.36
N ASN A 99 -8.74 8.33 -3.41
CA ASN A 99 -8.27 9.70 -3.16
C ASN A 99 -8.80 10.73 -4.18
N ASN A 100 -9.21 10.29 -5.38
CA ASN A 100 -9.80 11.16 -6.39
C ASN A 100 -11.34 11.09 -6.41
N ASN A 101 -11.98 10.44 -5.43
CA ASN A 101 -13.44 10.29 -5.35
C ASN A 101 -14.06 9.62 -6.59
N LEU A 102 -13.31 8.74 -7.26
CA LEU A 102 -13.76 8.00 -8.46
C LEU A 102 -14.37 6.65 -8.11
N SER A 103 -13.97 6.06 -6.98
CA SER A 103 -14.54 4.84 -6.42
C SER A 103 -14.37 4.83 -4.91
N ARG A 104 -14.99 3.86 -4.25
CA ARG A 104 -14.90 3.65 -2.81
C ARG A 104 -14.74 2.18 -2.47
N TYR A 105 -14.18 1.87 -1.30
CA TYR A 105 -14.05 0.49 -0.81
C TYR A 105 -15.37 -0.28 -0.88
N GLU A 106 -16.50 0.35 -0.54
CA GLU A 106 -17.81 -0.31 -0.51
C GLU A 106 -18.33 -0.74 -1.90
N TRP A 107 -17.76 -0.20 -2.98
CA TRP A 107 -18.11 -0.55 -4.35
C TRP A 107 -17.15 -1.56 -4.98
N MET A 108 -15.99 -1.78 -4.35
CA MET A 108 -15.02 -2.77 -4.80
C MET A 108 -15.45 -4.18 -4.39
N ARG A 109 -15.01 -5.18 -5.17
CA ARG A 109 -15.23 -6.59 -4.84
C ARG A 109 -13.91 -7.30 -4.64
N PHE A 110 -13.93 -8.22 -3.69
CA PHE A 110 -12.78 -9.02 -3.30
C PHE A 110 -13.07 -10.51 -3.44
N ASP A 111 -12.04 -11.30 -3.75
CA ASP A 111 -12.13 -12.75 -3.70
C ASP A 111 -12.00 -13.28 -2.25
N LEU A 112 -12.13 -14.60 -2.06
CA LEU A 112 -12.02 -15.23 -0.74
C LEU A 112 -10.64 -15.08 -0.07
N LYS A 113 -9.62 -14.67 -0.83
CA LYS A 113 -8.26 -14.41 -0.33
C LYS A 113 -8.02 -12.91 -0.08
N GLY A 114 -9.02 -12.07 -0.31
CA GLY A 114 -8.95 -10.62 -0.14
C GLY A 114 -8.22 -9.92 -1.28
N HIS A 115 -8.11 -10.52 -2.48
CA HIS A 115 -7.64 -9.81 -3.68
C HIS A 115 -8.76 -9.01 -4.31
N ILE A 116 -8.45 -7.82 -4.81
CA ILE A 116 -9.38 -7.00 -5.58
C ILE A 116 -9.67 -7.69 -6.91
N ILE A 117 -10.93 -7.96 -7.20
CA ILE A 117 -11.40 -8.51 -8.48
C ILE A 117 -12.27 -7.52 -9.27
N ASP A 118 -12.77 -6.47 -8.61
CA ASP A 118 -13.56 -5.39 -9.21
C ASP A 118 -13.26 -4.08 -8.47
N PHE A 119 -13.07 -2.98 -9.21
CA PHE A 119 -12.72 -1.67 -8.67
C PHE A 119 -13.93 -0.76 -8.44
N GLY A 120 -15.15 -1.22 -8.69
CA GLY A 120 -16.39 -0.43 -8.50
C GLY A 120 -16.63 0.63 -9.58
N ILE A 121 -15.95 0.53 -10.73
CA ILE A 121 -16.10 1.40 -11.89
C ILE A 121 -16.11 0.56 -13.18
N THR A 122 -16.53 1.15 -14.30
CA THR A 122 -16.58 0.41 -15.56
C THR A 122 -15.17 0.03 -16.05
N SER A 123 -15.09 -1.04 -16.84
CA SER A 123 -13.82 -1.48 -17.44
C SER A 123 -13.19 -0.43 -18.36
N THR A 124 -14.02 0.37 -19.04
CA THR A 124 -13.58 1.49 -19.88
C THR A 124 -12.93 2.58 -19.03
N GLU A 125 -13.61 3.07 -17.99
CA GLU A 125 -13.06 4.09 -17.08
C GLU A 125 -11.77 3.61 -16.41
N LEU A 126 -11.75 2.36 -15.94
CA LEU A 126 -10.57 1.77 -15.31
C LEU A 126 -9.39 1.74 -16.29
N ASN A 127 -9.63 1.33 -17.55
CA ASN A 127 -8.59 1.29 -18.56
C ASN A 127 -8.07 2.70 -18.89
N ASP A 128 -8.96 3.68 -19.05
CA ASP A 128 -8.58 5.06 -19.33
C ASP A 128 -7.70 5.64 -18.21
N ILE A 129 -8.03 5.34 -16.94
CA ILE A 129 -7.22 5.74 -15.78
C ILE A 129 -5.85 5.06 -15.79
N ILE A 130 -5.79 3.76 -16.09
CA ILE A 130 -4.51 3.03 -16.20
C ILE A 130 -3.63 3.63 -17.30
N GLU A 131 -4.20 4.02 -18.43
CA GLU A 131 -3.50 4.64 -19.57
C GLU A 131 -2.89 6.00 -19.23
N THR A 132 -3.43 6.72 -18.24
CA THR A 132 -2.79 7.96 -17.76
C THR A 132 -1.46 7.70 -17.07
N GLY A 133 -1.26 6.49 -16.52
CA GLY A 133 -0.10 6.12 -15.71
C GLY A 133 -0.04 6.79 -14.32
N LEU A 134 -0.93 7.76 -14.03
CA LEU A 134 -0.95 8.53 -12.79
C LEU A 134 -1.09 7.69 -11.50
N PRO A 135 -1.87 6.60 -11.46
CA PRO A 135 -1.97 5.76 -10.26
C PRO A 135 -0.64 5.17 -9.79
N PHE A 136 0.35 5.07 -10.69
CA PHE A 136 1.63 4.38 -10.44
C PHE A 136 2.78 5.36 -10.19
N VAL A 137 2.53 6.67 -10.28
CA VAL A 137 3.51 7.71 -10.01
C VAL A 137 3.70 7.86 -8.50
N THR A 138 4.93 8.17 -8.10
CA THR A 138 5.28 8.50 -6.72
C THR A 138 4.41 9.66 -6.25
N SER A 139 3.68 9.45 -5.15
CA SER A 139 2.86 10.48 -4.52
C SER A 139 3.41 10.79 -3.12
N GLY A 140 3.29 12.03 -2.70
CA GLY A 140 3.88 12.56 -1.48
C GLY A 140 3.82 14.09 -1.47
N CYS A 141 4.73 14.74 -0.74
CA CYS A 141 4.85 16.19 -0.74
C CYS A 141 5.02 16.76 -2.17
N PRO A 142 4.49 17.96 -2.47
CA PRO A 142 4.67 18.60 -3.78
C PRO A 142 6.15 18.63 -4.20
N GLY A 143 6.45 18.11 -5.39
CA GLY A 143 7.81 18.06 -5.94
C GLY A 143 8.68 16.89 -5.46
N CYS A 144 8.17 15.98 -4.64
CA CYS A 144 8.91 14.83 -4.14
C CYS A 144 8.76 13.63 -5.09
N ASN A 145 9.84 13.24 -5.78
CA ASN A 145 9.83 12.10 -6.70
C ASN A 145 10.64 10.88 -6.20
N ARG A 146 11.09 10.87 -4.93
CA ARG A 146 11.94 9.85 -4.25
C ARG A 146 12.15 8.56 -5.07
N PRO A 147 13.05 8.57 -6.07
CA PRO A 147 13.23 7.41 -6.93
C PRO A 147 13.87 6.28 -6.11
N TYR A 148 13.49 5.03 -6.40
CA TYR A 148 14.12 3.83 -5.83
C TYR A 148 13.95 3.65 -4.31
N ALA A 149 12.94 4.28 -3.69
CA ALA A 149 12.63 4.07 -2.28
C ALA A 149 12.07 2.66 -1.98
N ASN A 150 11.57 1.95 -3.00
CA ASN A 150 10.93 0.63 -2.84
C ASN A 150 11.64 -0.49 -3.61
N GLU A 151 12.72 -0.17 -4.33
CA GLU A 151 13.35 -1.08 -5.26
C GLU A 151 14.81 -0.70 -5.52
N ARG A 152 15.60 -1.64 -6.06
CA ARG A 152 16.94 -1.32 -6.55
C ARG A 152 16.85 -0.54 -7.86
N PRO A 153 17.83 0.32 -8.21
CA PRO A 153 17.83 1.06 -9.47
C PRO A 153 17.73 0.20 -10.74
N SER A 154 18.15 -1.06 -10.68
CA SER A 154 18.07 -2.02 -11.80
C SER A 154 16.73 -2.73 -11.95
N GLU A 155 15.82 -2.60 -10.97
CA GLU A 155 14.51 -3.22 -11.01
C GLU A 155 13.50 -2.36 -11.78
N PHE A 156 12.42 -3.01 -12.25
CA PHE A 156 11.30 -2.26 -12.80
C PHE A 156 10.60 -1.47 -11.68
N PRO A 157 10.47 -0.14 -11.78
CA PRO A 157 10.00 0.69 -10.67
C PRO A 157 8.63 0.28 -10.16
N ARG A 158 8.45 0.21 -8.84
CA ARG A 158 7.13 0.06 -8.21
C ARG A 158 6.43 1.41 -8.08
N ASN A 159 7.17 2.46 -7.75
CA ASN A 159 6.68 3.84 -7.84
C ASN A 159 7.48 4.58 -8.92
N PHE A 160 6.79 5.12 -9.93
CA PHE A 160 7.48 5.83 -11.00
C PHE A 160 7.76 7.29 -10.57
N PRO A 161 8.98 7.81 -10.74
CA PRO A 161 9.28 9.21 -10.48
C PRO A 161 8.79 10.14 -11.61
N TYR A 162 8.16 9.57 -12.64
CA TYR A 162 7.68 10.23 -13.86
C TYR A 162 6.40 9.53 -14.34
N ILE A 163 5.66 10.13 -15.27
CA ILE A 163 4.51 9.48 -15.92
C ILE A 163 5.03 8.31 -16.77
N PRO A 164 4.63 7.05 -16.49
CA PRO A 164 5.10 5.88 -17.23
C PRO A 164 4.88 6.00 -18.73
N ARG A 165 5.87 5.60 -19.54
CA ARG A 165 5.72 5.55 -21.00
C ARG A 165 4.80 4.40 -21.40
N LYS A 166 4.28 4.44 -22.64
CA LYS A 166 3.38 3.42 -23.19
C LYS A 166 3.87 1.97 -22.97
N GLN A 167 5.15 1.69 -23.20
CA GLN A 167 5.72 0.36 -22.97
C GLN A 167 5.71 -0.07 -21.50
N GLU A 168 5.88 0.88 -20.58
CA GLU A 168 5.82 0.66 -19.14
C GLU A 168 4.37 0.43 -18.68
N ILE A 169 3.41 1.19 -19.23
CA ILE A 169 1.97 0.98 -19.03
C ILE A 169 1.55 -0.42 -19.45
N GLU A 170 1.97 -0.89 -20.63
CA GLU A 170 1.66 -2.24 -21.10
C GLU A 170 2.21 -3.33 -20.16
N LYS A 171 3.37 -3.10 -19.54
CA LYS A 171 3.90 -3.99 -18.51
C LYS A 171 3.10 -3.92 -17.22
N ILE A 172 2.64 -2.73 -16.81
CA ILE A 172 1.78 -2.55 -15.63
C ILE A 172 0.44 -3.26 -15.81
N LYS A 173 -0.19 -3.17 -16.99
CA LYS A 173 -1.42 -3.91 -17.30
C LYS A 173 -1.27 -5.41 -17.11
N LYS A 174 -0.16 -5.99 -17.61
CA LYS A 174 0.17 -7.41 -17.40
C LYS A 174 0.37 -7.76 -15.93
N GLN A 175 0.96 -6.84 -15.14
CA GLN A 175 1.12 -7.03 -13.70
C GLN A 175 -0.23 -7.01 -12.97
N LEU A 176 -1.15 -6.09 -13.34
CA LEU A 176 -2.48 -5.99 -12.73
C LEU A 176 -3.30 -7.27 -12.91
N SER A 177 -3.25 -7.90 -14.08
CA SER A 177 -3.98 -9.13 -14.40
C SER A 177 -3.39 -10.39 -13.76
N SER A 178 -2.27 -10.30 -13.03
CA SER A 178 -1.58 -11.46 -12.45
C SER A 178 -2.01 -11.68 -10.99
N TYR A 179 -2.64 -12.81 -10.70
CA TYR A 179 -3.00 -13.23 -9.35
C TYR A 179 -2.05 -14.34 -8.90
N ILE A 180 -0.96 -13.93 -8.25
CA ILE A 180 0.02 -14.82 -7.64
C ILE A 180 -0.37 -15.02 -6.18
N SER A 181 -0.10 -16.20 -5.62
CA SER A 181 -0.31 -16.44 -4.21
C SER A 181 0.49 -15.46 -3.34
N ILE A 182 -0.18 -14.78 -2.42
CA ILE A 182 0.45 -13.90 -1.44
C ILE A 182 0.99 -14.74 -0.29
N GLU A 183 2.30 -14.95 -0.28
CA GLU A 183 2.99 -15.73 0.76
C GLU A 183 3.35 -14.88 1.99
N ASN A 184 3.48 -13.57 1.82
CA ASN A 184 3.71 -12.60 2.89
C ASN A 184 2.39 -12.22 3.58
N ASN A 185 1.84 -13.15 4.37
CA ASN A 185 0.60 -12.96 5.13
C ASN A 185 0.86 -12.97 6.64
N ILE A 186 -0.18 -12.70 7.43
CA ILE A 186 -0.07 -12.57 8.88
C ILE A 186 0.47 -13.82 9.59
N ASP A 187 0.19 -15.02 9.07
CA ASP A 187 0.63 -16.27 9.72
C ASP A 187 2.08 -16.59 9.39
N THR A 188 2.52 -16.36 8.15
CA THR A 188 3.93 -16.45 7.80
C THR A 188 4.75 -15.36 8.50
N LEU A 189 4.18 -14.17 8.74
CA LEU A 189 4.84 -13.09 9.48
C LEU A 189 5.12 -13.49 10.93
N LYS A 190 4.11 -14.04 11.62
CA LYS A 190 4.28 -14.54 12.99
C LYS A 190 5.36 -15.61 13.06
N LYS A 191 5.39 -16.53 12.09
CA LYS A 191 6.42 -17.58 12.02
C LYS A 191 7.81 -16.99 11.79
N HIS A 192 7.94 -16.05 10.86
CA HIS A 192 9.18 -15.33 10.59
C HIS A 192 9.72 -14.65 11.86
N LEU A 193 8.89 -13.86 12.54
CA LEU A 193 9.28 -13.15 13.76
C LEU A 193 9.65 -14.11 14.89
N ALA A 194 8.90 -15.20 15.08
CA ALA A 194 9.26 -16.21 16.07
C ALA A 194 10.65 -16.81 15.82
N MET A 195 10.99 -17.14 14.57
CA MET A 195 12.32 -17.64 14.23
C MET A 195 13.42 -16.62 14.56
N VAL A 196 13.21 -15.34 14.22
CA VAL A 196 14.19 -14.29 14.51
C VAL A 196 14.44 -14.16 16.02
N TYR A 197 13.38 -14.10 16.84
CA TYR A 197 13.50 -13.93 18.30
C TYR A 197 13.95 -15.18 19.06
N HIS A 198 13.93 -16.37 18.46
CA HIS A 198 14.46 -17.60 19.05
C HIS A 198 15.94 -17.85 18.72
N HIS A 199 16.54 -17.02 17.84
CA HIS A 199 17.95 -17.10 17.46
C HIS A 199 18.81 -15.98 18.07
N GLU A 200 18.24 -15.12 18.92
CA GLU A 200 18.93 -14.13 19.76
C GLU A 200 18.98 -14.59 21.23
#